data_AF-A0A847H554-F1
#
_entry.id   AF-A0A847H554-F1
#
_cell.length_a   1.000
_cell.length_b   1.000
_cell.length_c   1.000
_cell.angle_alpha   90.00
_cell.angle_beta   90.00
_cell.angle_gamma   90.00
#
_symmetry.space_group_name_H-M   'P 1'
#
loop_
_entity.id
_entity.type
_entity.pdbx_description
1 polymer ?
#
loop_
_entity_poly.entity_id
_entity_poly.type
_entity_poly.pdbx_seq_one_letter_code
_entity_poly.pdbx_strand_id
1 'polypeptide(L)'
;MKRLLYLLFATVIAFQTVFLAEQVEAAKKVSLTEEQVKQLQDDVNFLTRKTYASSLFDAKDVQKLLEVRDTLNSVADGNMKDLTYAKMFSDMAYVLSKRDYKQDAIQYYMLVKDKFPNTIYAKKALIELENLGVKFEDEAEVTE
;
A
#
# COMPACT_ATOMS: atom_id res chain seq x y z
N MET A 1 -26.62 35.47 7.18
CA MET A 1 -25.77 34.77 6.19
C MET A 1 -24.70 33.86 6.81
N LYS A 2 -23.99 34.26 7.89
CA LYS A 2 -22.99 33.39 8.54
C LYS A 2 -23.55 32.05 9.06
N ARG A 3 -24.75 32.05 9.68
CA ARG A 3 -25.41 30.82 10.19
C ARG A 3 -25.82 29.82 9.10
N LEU A 4 -26.17 30.30 7.91
CA LEU A 4 -26.50 29.44 6.75
C LEU A 4 -25.22 28.82 6.16
N LEU A 5 -24.11 29.57 6.18
CA LEU A 5 -22.79 29.08 5.76
C LEU A 5 -22.26 27.99 6.70
N TYR A 6 -22.43 28.15 8.02
CA TYR A 6 -22.04 27.12 8.99
C TYR A 6 -22.87 25.83 8.87
N LEU A 7 -24.16 25.92 8.53
CA LEU A 7 -24.99 24.75 8.29
C LEU A 7 -24.58 23.98 7.03
N LEU A 8 -24.25 24.69 5.95
CA LEU A 8 -23.70 24.07 4.73
C LEU A 8 -22.32 23.43 4.99
N PHE A 9 -21.47 24.08 5.78
CA PHE A 9 -20.16 23.53 6.14
C PHE A 9 -20.28 22.28 7.03
N ALA A 10 -21.24 22.28 7.97
CA ALA A 10 -21.52 21.12 8.82
C ALA A 10 -22.06 19.93 8.02
N THR A 11 -22.88 20.17 6.99
CA THR A 11 -23.37 19.09 6.12
C THR A 11 -22.28 18.47 5.24
N VAL A 12 -21.31 19.26 4.77
CA VAL A 12 -20.17 18.74 3.97
C VAL A 12 -19.23 17.90 4.83
N ILE A 13 -18.97 18.32 6.08
CA ILE A 13 -18.13 17.56 7.03
C ILE A 13 -18.82 16.24 7.42
N ALA A 14 -20.13 16.28 7.69
CA ALA A 14 -20.90 15.07 8.00
C ALA A 14 -20.96 14.07 6.82
N PHE A 15 -20.98 14.56 5.58
CA PHE A 15 -20.95 13.71 4.39
C PHE A 15 -19.59 13.02 4.20
N GLN A 16 -18.48 13.70 4.50
CA GLN A 16 -17.14 13.12 4.42
C GLN A 16 -16.92 11.99 5.45
N THR A 17 -17.50 12.11 6.65
CA THR A 17 -17.40 11.05 7.67
C THR A 17 -18.21 9.80 7.33
N VAL A 18 -19.29 9.94 6.56
CA VAL A 18 -20.13 8.80 6.15
C VAL A 18 -19.50 8.01 4.99
N PHE A 19 -18.76 8.67 4.09
CA PHE A 19 -17.99 7.98 3.03
C PHE A 19 -16.75 7.25 3.55
N LEU A 20 -16.17 7.68 4.68
CA LEU A 20 -15.10 6.94 5.37
C LEU A 20 -15.62 5.72 6.16
N ALA A 21 -16.94 5.62 6.34
CA ALA A 21 -17.59 4.50 7.02
C ALA A 21 -18.06 3.40 6.05
N GLU A 22 -17.63 3.45 4.78
CA GLU A 22 -17.87 2.38 3.81
C GLU A 22 -16.94 1.20 4.12
N GLN A 23 -17.43 0.35 5.03
CA GLN A 23 -17.11 -1.07 5.18
C GLN A 23 -15.62 -1.40 5.32
N VAL A 24 -15.11 -1.16 6.52
CA VAL A 24 -14.06 -2.01 7.09
C VAL A 24 -14.69 -3.39 7.32
N GLU A 25 -14.84 -4.20 6.26
CA GLU A 25 -14.87 -5.64 6.45
C GLU A 25 -13.59 -5.96 7.19
N ALA A 26 -13.70 -6.38 8.45
CA ALA A 26 -12.57 -6.78 9.25
C ALA A 26 -11.86 -7.91 8.50
N ALA A 27 -10.79 -7.57 7.77
CA ALA A 27 -9.96 -8.52 7.06
C ALA A 27 -9.49 -9.53 8.11
N LYS A 28 -9.97 -10.78 8.00
CA LYS A 28 -9.52 -11.85 8.87
C LYS A 28 -8.02 -11.95 8.67
N LYS A 29 -7.22 -11.85 9.73
CA LYS A 29 -5.77 -12.07 9.68
C LYS A 29 -5.51 -13.43 9.04
N VAL A 30 -5.00 -13.45 7.80
CA VAL A 30 -4.77 -14.70 7.06
C VAL A 30 -3.34 -15.16 7.32
N SER A 31 -3.20 -16.37 7.82
CA SER A 31 -1.93 -17.10 7.76
C SER A 31 -1.94 -17.95 6.49
N LEU A 32 -1.06 -17.63 5.55
CA LEU A 32 -0.92 -18.40 4.32
C LEU A 32 -0.07 -19.67 4.56
N THR A 33 -0.35 -20.73 3.79
CA THR A 33 0.55 -21.89 3.69
C THR A 33 1.78 -21.53 2.86
N GLU A 34 2.85 -22.31 2.96
CA GLU A 34 4.08 -22.08 2.16
C GLU A 34 3.80 -22.08 0.65
N GLU A 35 2.91 -22.96 0.18
CA GLU A 35 2.49 -23.03 -1.23
C GLU A 35 1.74 -21.75 -1.66
N GLN A 36 0.85 -21.24 -0.79
CA GLN A 36 0.15 -19.99 -1.05
C GLN A 36 1.09 -18.78 -1.07
N VAL A 37 2.09 -18.75 -0.17
CA VAL A 37 3.13 -17.70 -0.18
C VAL A 37 3.93 -17.76 -1.47
N LYS A 38 4.33 -18.96 -1.91
CA LYS A 38 5.06 -19.13 -3.17
C LYS A 38 4.22 -18.68 -4.37
N GLN A 39 2.95 -19.06 -4.44
CA GLN A 39 2.04 -18.63 -5.51
C GLN A 39 1.88 -17.10 -5.53
N LEU A 40 1.69 -16.49 -4.36
CA LEU A 40 1.60 -15.03 -4.22
C LEU A 40 2.88 -14.35 -4.72
N GLN A 41 4.05 -14.89 -4.36
CA GLN A 41 5.33 -14.39 -4.83
C GLN A 41 5.48 -14.51 -6.35
N ASP A 42 5.06 -15.64 -6.93
CA ASP A 42 5.10 -15.88 -8.38
C ASP A 42 4.20 -14.88 -9.13
N ASP A 43 3.03 -14.56 -8.59
CA ASP A 43 2.11 -13.57 -9.15
C ASP A 43 2.63 -12.13 -9.03
N VAL A 44 3.20 -11.74 -7.88
CA VAL A 44 3.87 -10.44 -7.72
C VAL A 44 5.01 -10.31 -8.73
N ASN A 45 5.84 -11.34 -8.87
CA ASN A 45 6.95 -11.35 -9.82
C ASN A 45 6.44 -11.20 -11.27
N PHE A 46 5.34 -11.85 -11.62
CA PHE A 46 4.72 -11.71 -12.95
C PHE A 46 4.28 -10.28 -13.24
N LEU A 47 3.51 -9.66 -12.33
CA LEU A 47 3.02 -8.29 -12.49
C LEU A 47 4.18 -7.28 -12.54
N THR A 48 5.20 -7.51 -11.72
CA THR A 48 6.42 -6.70 -11.66
C THR A 48 7.18 -6.76 -12.98
N ARG A 49 7.39 -7.95 -13.54
CA ARG A 49 8.05 -8.10 -14.86
C ARG A 49 7.28 -7.38 -15.97
N LYS A 50 5.95 -7.51 -16.01
CA LYS A 50 5.14 -6.78 -17.00
C LYS A 50 5.24 -5.27 -16.83
N THR A 51 5.29 -4.79 -15.59
CA THR A 51 5.45 -3.36 -15.31
C THR A 51 6.83 -2.84 -15.72
N TYR A 52 7.91 -3.57 -15.43
CA TYR A 52 9.25 -3.23 -15.91
C TYR A 52 9.34 -3.23 -17.44
N ALA A 53 8.68 -4.18 -18.09
CA ALA A 53 8.60 -4.22 -19.56
C ALA A 53 7.67 -3.15 -20.16
N SER A 54 7.07 -2.26 -19.34
CA SER A 54 6.08 -1.26 -19.76
C SER A 54 4.93 -1.86 -20.58
N SER A 55 4.60 -3.13 -20.33
CA SER A 55 3.55 -3.84 -21.04
C SER A 55 2.17 -3.35 -20.60
N LEU A 56 1.22 -3.32 -21.52
CA LEU A 56 -0.18 -3.08 -21.17
C LEU A 56 -0.72 -4.24 -20.33
N PHE A 57 -1.54 -3.91 -19.33
CA PHE A 57 -2.28 -4.89 -18.56
C PHE A 57 -3.58 -5.20 -19.30
N ASP A 58 -3.83 -6.47 -19.57
CA ASP A 58 -5.13 -6.94 -20.01
C ASP A 58 -6.08 -7.11 -18.80
N ALA A 59 -7.33 -7.49 -19.07
CA ALA A 59 -8.33 -7.66 -18.02
C ALA A 59 -7.92 -8.72 -16.97
N LYS A 60 -7.18 -9.76 -17.36
CA LYS A 60 -6.70 -10.81 -16.45
C LYS A 60 -5.56 -10.30 -15.57
N ASP A 61 -4.67 -9.48 -16.13
CA ASP A 61 -3.61 -8.84 -15.36
C ASP A 61 -4.18 -7.87 -14.31
N VAL A 62 -5.21 -7.10 -14.67
CA VAL A 62 -5.88 -6.19 -13.74
C VAL A 62 -6.58 -6.98 -12.63
N GLN A 63 -7.29 -8.05 -12.96
CA GLN A 63 -7.90 -8.92 -11.95
C GLN A 63 -6.84 -9.49 -11.00
N LYS A 64 -5.74 -10.02 -11.55
CA LYS A 64 -4.62 -10.55 -10.76
C LYS A 64 -3.98 -9.49 -9.86
N LEU A 65 -3.83 -8.25 -10.35
CA LEU A 65 -3.34 -7.13 -9.55
C LEU A 65 -4.22 -6.91 -8.31
N LEU A 66 -5.53 -6.88 -8.47
CA LEU A 66 -6.48 -6.68 -7.38
C LEU A 66 -6.45 -7.85 -6.39
N GLU A 67 -6.48 -9.09 -6.88
CA GLU A 67 -6.41 -10.30 -6.02
C GLU A 67 -5.12 -10.35 -5.19
N VAL A 68 -3.97 -10.05 -5.81
CA VAL A 68 -2.67 -9.99 -5.13
C VAL A 68 -2.65 -8.87 -4.09
N ARG A 69 -3.19 -7.69 -4.42
CA ARG A 69 -3.29 -6.57 -3.49
C ARG A 69 -4.13 -6.95 -2.27
N ASP A 70 -5.33 -7.48 -2.48
CA ASP A 70 -6.26 -7.82 -1.41
C ASP A 70 -5.70 -8.94 -0.50
N THR A 71 -4.98 -9.90 -1.10
CA THR A 71 -4.26 -10.95 -0.36
C THR A 71 -3.13 -10.35 0.49
N LEU A 72 -2.31 -9.46 -0.08
CA LEU A 72 -1.23 -8.81 0.66
C LEU A 72 -1.76 -7.93 1.81
N ASN A 73 -2.86 -7.21 1.60
CA ASN A 73 -3.53 -6.46 2.67
C ASN A 73 -3.96 -7.36 3.82
N SER A 74 -4.55 -8.52 3.51
CA SER A 74 -4.98 -9.49 4.52
C SER A 74 -3.81 -10.08 5.33
N VAL A 75 -2.61 -10.14 4.75
CA VAL A 75 -1.38 -10.56 5.43
C VAL A 75 -0.76 -9.43 6.25
N ALA A 76 -0.91 -8.17 5.81
CA ALA A 76 -0.35 -7.00 6.49
C ALA A 76 -0.89 -6.84 7.92
N ASP A 77 -2.12 -7.29 8.17
CA ASP A 77 -2.74 -7.30 9.51
C ASP A 77 -2.25 -8.46 10.40
N GLY A 78 -1.49 -9.39 9.82
CA GLY A 78 -0.90 -10.57 10.45
C GLY A 78 0.50 -10.36 11.03
N ASN A 79 1.14 -11.45 11.46
CA ASN A 79 2.49 -11.43 12.03
C ASN A 79 3.55 -11.50 10.91
N MET A 80 3.90 -10.36 10.33
CA MET A 80 4.91 -10.22 9.28
C MET A 80 6.34 -10.34 9.84
N LYS A 81 6.81 -11.57 10.08
CA LYS A 81 8.22 -11.85 10.43
C LYS A 81 9.05 -12.38 9.27
N ASP A 82 8.41 -12.91 8.24
CA ASP A 82 9.10 -13.43 7.07
C ASP A 82 9.57 -12.29 6.15
N LEU A 83 10.87 -12.26 5.88
CA LEU A 83 11.53 -11.25 5.06
C LEU A 83 11.13 -11.33 3.58
N THR A 84 10.55 -12.45 3.11
CA THR A 84 10.00 -12.54 1.75
C THR A 84 8.89 -11.52 1.52
N TYR A 85 8.10 -11.20 2.54
CA TYR A 85 7.08 -10.16 2.47
C TYR A 85 7.66 -8.77 2.21
N ALA A 86 8.83 -8.44 2.75
CA ALA A 86 9.48 -7.15 2.48
C ALA A 86 9.70 -6.93 0.97
N LYS A 87 10.14 -7.98 0.26
CA LYS A 87 10.28 -7.95 -1.21
C LYS A 87 8.93 -7.84 -1.89
N MET A 88 7.95 -8.68 -1.51
CA MET A 88 6.63 -8.69 -2.17
C MET A 88 5.90 -7.36 -2.04
N PHE A 89 5.87 -6.76 -0.84
CA PHE A 89 5.29 -5.43 -0.63
C PHE A 89 6.04 -4.36 -1.42
N SER A 90 7.38 -4.38 -1.42
CA SER A 90 8.19 -3.40 -2.17
C SER A 90 7.96 -3.48 -3.69
N ASP A 91 7.91 -4.70 -4.25
CA ASP A 91 7.69 -4.91 -5.67
C ASP A 91 6.26 -4.55 -6.08
N MET A 92 5.28 -4.93 -5.24
CA MET A 92 3.88 -4.59 -5.49
C MET A 92 3.64 -3.08 -5.38
N ALA A 93 4.28 -2.38 -4.44
CA ALA A 93 4.24 -0.93 -4.34
C ALA A 93 4.73 -0.26 -5.63
N TYR A 94 5.81 -0.79 -6.22
CA TYR A 94 6.30 -0.32 -7.52
C TYR A 94 5.24 -0.52 -8.61
N VAL A 95 4.65 -1.72 -8.71
CA VAL A 95 3.56 -1.99 -9.67
C VAL A 95 2.42 -1.00 -9.50
N LEU A 96 1.92 -0.83 -8.28
CA LEU A 96 0.79 0.05 -7.95
C LEU A 96 1.09 1.50 -8.32
N SER A 97 2.32 1.97 -8.07
CA SER A 97 2.76 3.34 -8.42
C SER A 97 2.71 3.63 -9.93
N LYS A 98 2.83 2.59 -10.77
CA LYS A 98 2.79 2.70 -12.24
C LYS A 98 1.41 2.46 -12.83
N ARG A 99 0.42 2.13 -12.00
CA ARG A 99 -0.94 1.71 -12.42
C ARG A 99 -2.04 2.55 -11.78
N ASP A 100 -1.74 3.81 -11.48
CA ASP A 100 -2.67 4.80 -10.89
C ASP A 100 -3.10 4.54 -9.44
N TYR A 101 -2.56 3.52 -8.77
CA TYR A 101 -2.82 3.22 -7.36
C TYR A 101 -1.77 3.86 -6.45
N LYS A 102 -1.56 5.16 -6.60
CA LYS A 102 -0.47 5.88 -5.92
C LYS A 102 -0.56 5.81 -4.39
N GLN A 103 -1.77 5.88 -3.82
CA GLN A 103 -1.98 5.83 -2.37
C GLN A 103 -1.62 4.46 -1.80
N ASP A 104 -2.08 3.38 -2.43
CA ASP A 104 -1.74 2.01 -2.03
C ASP A 104 -0.22 1.78 -2.12
N ALA A 105 0.43 2.30 -3.15
CA ALA A 105 1.89 2.25 -3.28
C ALA A 105 2.61 2.92 -2.10
N ILE A 106 2.17 4.13 -1.71
CA ILE A 106 2.71 4.84 -0.54
C ILE A 106 2.54 4.01 0.72
N GLN A 107 1.35 3.46 0.96
CA GLN A 107 1.06 2.62 2.13
C GLN A 107 1.99 1.40 2.17
N TYR A 108 2.22 0.74 1.05
CA TYR A 108 3.07 -0.45 0.99
C TYR A 108 4.54 -0.10 1.23
N TYR A 109 5.04 1.01 0.66
CA TYR A 109 6.40 1.46 0.94
C TYR A 109 6.58 1.88 2.40
N MET A 110 5.61 2.57 3.01
CA MET A 110 5.61 2.88 4.44
C MET A 110 5.64 1.60 5.29
N LEU A 111 4.81 0.61 4.93
CA LEU A 111 4.78 -0.68 5.60
C LEU A 111 6.15 -1.37 5.54
N VAL A 112 6.81 -1.36 4.37
CA VAL A 112 8.14 -1.94 4.20
C VAL A 112 9.17 -1.24 5.09
N LYS A 113 9.15 0.10 5.11
CA LYS A 113 10.03 0.90 5.96
C LYS A 113 9.83 0.58 7.45
N ASP A 114 8.58 0.49 7.91
CA ASP A 114 8.27 0.40 9.33
C ASP A 114 8.37 -1.03 9.87
N LYS A 115 8.01 -2.04 9.08
CA LYS A 115 8.01 -3.45 9.51
C LYS A 115 9.32 -4.17 9.18
N PHE A 116 10.06 -3.71 8.18
CA PHE A 116 11.30 -4.34 7.73
C PHE A 116 12.49 -3.35 7.64
N PRO A 117 12.75 -2.53 8.68
CA PRO A 117 13.69 -1.40 8.61
C PRO A 117 15.13 -1.81 8.29
N ASN A 118 15.53 -3.03 8.67
CA ASN A 118 16.90 -3.53 8.48
C ASN A 118 17.13 -4.19 7.11
N THR A 119 16.19 -4.07 6.17
CA THR A 119 16.31 -4.66 4.83
C THR A 119 16.75 -3.65 3.78
N ILE A 120 17.33 -4.13 2.69
CA ILE A 120 17.60 -3.29 1.51
C ILE A 120 16.32 -2.68 0.93
N TYR A 121 15.16 -3.31 1.16
CA TYR A 121 13.87 -2.86 0.67
C TYR A 121 13.38 -1.62 1.42
N ALA A 122 13.67 -1.48 2.72
CA ALA A 122 13.35 -0.26 3.46
C ALA A 122 14.09 0.97 2.92
N LYS A 123 15.38 0.82 2.57
CA LYS A 123 16.15 1.90 1.93
C LYS A 123 15.58 2.30 0.57
N LYS A 124 15.18 1.31 -0.24
CA LYS A 124 14.51 1.58 -1.52
C LYS A 124 13.15 2.25 -1.33
N ALA A 125 12.37 1.79 -0.35
CA ALA A 125 11.06 2.33 -0.04
C ALA A 125 11.14 3.82 0.34
N LEU A 126 12.15 4.24 1.10
CA LEU A 126 12.37 5.65 1.42
C LEU A 126 12.56 6.51 0.15
N ILE A 127 13.45 6.07 -0.75
CA ILE A 127 13.70 6.77 -2.03
C ILE A 127 12.42 6.86 -2.86
N GLU A 128 11.65 5.77 -2.94
CA GLU A 128 10.41 5.77 -3.71
C GLU A 128 9.30 6.62 -3.05
N LEU A 129 9.25 6.67 -1.72
CA LEU A 129 8.33 7.55 -0.99
C LEU A 129 8.63 9.03 -1.29
N GLU A 130 9.90 9.41 -1.31
CA GLU A 130 10.34 10.75 -1.72
C GLU A 130 9.94 11.05 -3.17
N ASN A 131 10.18 10.11 -4.10
CA ASN A 131 9.76 10.23 -5.51
C ASN A 131 8.24 10.39 -5.65
N LEU A 132 7.47 9.80 -4.75
CA LEU A 132 6.02 9.91 -4.68
C LEU A 132 5.54 11.21 -4.00
N GLY A 133 6.46 12.02 -3.48
CA GLY A 133 6.19 13.32 -2.85
C GLY A 133 5.86 13.21 -1.37
N VAL A 134 6.15 12.08 -0.73
CA VAL A 134 6.07 11.94 0.73
C VAL A 134 7.31 12.63 1.32
N LYS A 135 7.07 13.59 2.20
CA LYS A 135 8.13 14.25 2.96
C LYS A 135 8.19 13.61 4.34
N PHE A 136 9.37 13.16 4.72
CA PHE A 136 9.65 12.83 6.10
C PHE A 136 10.14 14.13 6.74
N GLU A 137 9.43 14.63 7.75
CA GLU A 137 10.01 15.65 8.62
C GLU A 137 11.17 14.96 9.33
N ASP A 138 12.39 15.42 9.05
CA ASP A 138 13.54 15.00 9.85
C ASP A 138 13.21 15.31 11.31
N GLU A 139 13.29 14.30 12.18
CA GLU A 139 13.38 14.51 13.62
C GLU A 139 14.71 15.25 13.89
N ALA A 140 14.70 16.55 13.68
CA ALA A 140 15.80 17.45 13.97
C ALA A 140 15.24 18.66 14.71
N GLU A 141 15.15 18.53 16.04
CA GLU A 141 15.73 19.45 17.03
C GLU A 141 15.21 19.08 18.43
N VAL A 142 15.93 18.18 19.10
CA VAL A 142 16.15 18.35 20.55
C VAL A 142 17.56 18.92 20.66
N THR A 143 17.68 20.21 20.36
CA THR A 143 18.82 21.03 20.73
C THR A 143 18.68 21.38 22.21
N GLU A 144 19.59 20.81 23.00
CA GLU A 144 20.07 21.18 24.35
C GLU A 144 19.05 21.34 25.50
#